data_AF-A0A7G6RHU0-F1
#
_entry.id   AF-A0A7G6RHU0-F1
#
_cell.length_a   1.000
_cell.length_b   1.000
_cell.length_c   1.000
_cell.angle_alpha   90.00
_cell.angle_beta   90.00
_cell.angle_gamma   90.00
#
_symmetry.space_group_name_H-M   'P 1'
#
loop_
_entity.id
_entity.type
_entity.pdbx_description
1 polymer ?
#
loop_
_entity_poly.entity_id
_entity_poly.type
_entity_poly.pdbx_seq_one_letter_code
_entity_poly.pdbx_strand_id
1 'polypeptide(L)'
;MGLYAPMTCMVCADLAIGWQTCTDLSFDFAPIEDSMYLDRTWNGAVEDMSEPEFDLYSVTIRSSGPGELRAPALDNVRRKAEFTCVPTFELDDVIYLGESVRTLRRDPHAGSVRVLDREFNDIPFSIAGRVVTLAAPAASVLRIYYRPIFRLKVFQPWKQTFGDKDVEVSWELYCEEVGGPDE
;
A
#
# COMPACT_ATOMS: atom_id res chain seq x y z
N MET A 1 2.58 16.01 -27.86
CA MET A 1 2.75 14.77 -27.08
C MET A 1 1.45 14.53 -26.34
N GLY A 2 0.62 13.60 -26.81
CA GLY A 2 -0.63 13.28 -26.12
C GLY A 2 -0.31 12.68 -24.76
N LEU A 3 -0.89 13.25 -23.70
CA LEU A 3 -0.84 12.70 -22.35
C LEU A 3 -1.58 11.35 -22.37
N TYR A 4 -0.84 10.26 -22.52
CA TYR A 4 -1.37 8.94 -22.21
C TYR A 4 -1.66 8.94 -20.71
N ALA A 5 -2.94 8.92 -20.34
CA ALA A 5 -3.31 8.58 -18.98
C ALA A 5 -2.84 7.14 -18.74
N PRO A 6 -2.01 6.88 -17.72
CA PRO A 6 -1.54 5.53 -17.44
C PRO A 6 -2.75 4.65 -17.11
N MET A 7 -2.78 3.43 -17.67
CA MET A 7 -3.90 2.51 -17.47
C MET A 7 -4.07 2.05 -16.01
N THR A 8 -3.05 2.28 -15.19
CA THR A 8 -3.07 2.02 -13.75
C THR A 8 -2.44 3.18 -12.99
N CYS A 9 -2.97 3.45 -11.81
CA CYS A 9 -2.37 4.38 -10.86
C CYS A 9 -1.24 3.73 -10.05
N MET A 10 -1.10 2.41 -10.09
CA MET A 10 -0.02 1.68 -9.42
C MET A 10 1.34 2.18 -9.94
N VAL A 11 2.32 2.30 -9.05
CA VAL A 11 3.69 2.65 -9.43
C VAL A 11 4.63 1.55 -8.96
N CYS A 12 5.20 0.80 -9.90
CA CYS A 12 6.22 -0.20 -9.64
C CYS A 12 7.09 -0.34 -10.88
N ALA A 13 8.26 0.30 -10.86
CA ALA A 13 9.17 0.31 -12.01
C ALA A 13 9.68 -1.10 -12.34
N ASP A 14 9.86 -1.94 -11.33
CA ASP A 14 10.43 -3.28 -11.48
C ASP A 14 9.50 -4.30 -12.12
N LEU A 15 8.18 -4.05 -12.07
CA LEU A 15 7.18 -4.83 -12.78
C LEU A 15 6.97 -4.36 -14.23
N ALA A 16 7.58 -3.24 -14.64
CA ALA A 16 7.43 -2.66 -15.97
C ALA A 16 5.95 -2.44 -16.39
N ILE A 17 5.18 -1.83 -15.48
CA ILE A 17 3.73 -1.66 -15.61
C ILE A 17 3.33 -0.45 -16.47
N GLY A 18 2.07 -0.43 -16.92
CA GLY A 18 1.46 0.76 -17.54
C GLY A 18 1.39 0.75 -19.07
N TRP A 19 1.77 -0.34 -19.75
CA TRP A 19 1.63 -0.48 -21.20
C TRP A 19 0.70 -1.62 -21.64
N GLN A 20 1.07 -2.87 -21.37
CA GLN A 20 0.32 -4.07 -21.77
C GLN A 20 -0.10 -4.95 -20.58
N THR A 21 0.13 -4.48 -19.36
CA THR A 21 -0.02 -5.25 -18.13
C THR A 21 -0.56 -4.37 -17.02
N CYS A 22 -1.14 -5.00 -16.00
CA CYS A 22 -1.70 -4.36 -14.81
C CYS A 22 -2.91 -3.47 -15.10
N THR A 23 -3.78 -3.90 -16.01
CA THR A 23 -4.99 -3.17 -16.42
C THR A 23 -6.22 -3.54 -15.60
N ASP A 24 -6.25 -4.74 -15.01
CA ASP A 24 -7.36 -5.25 -14.21
C ASP A 24 -6.87 -5.73 -12.84
N LEU A 25 -6.25 -4.80 -12.12
CA LEU A 25 -5.57 -5.09 -10.86
C LEU A 25 -6.55 -5.27 -9.71
N SER A 26 -6.33 -6.32 -8.93
CA SER A 26 -6.85 -6.46 -7.58
C SER A 26 -5.69 -6.58 -6.59
N PHE A 27 -5.92 -6.06 -5.39
CA PHE A 27 -4.97 -6.09 -4.28
C PHE A 27 -5.66 -6.72 -3.08
N ASP A 28 -5.04 -7.75 -2.50
CA ASP A 28 -5.35 -8.20 -1.15
C ASP A 28 -4.24 -7.71 -0.22
N PHE A 29 -4.64 -7.07 0.87
CA PHE A 29 -3.74 -6.42 1.81
C PHE A 29 -4.15 -6.80 3.24
N ALA A 30 -3.22 -7.38 3.99
CA ALA A 30 -3.47 -7.83 5.35
C ALA A 30 -2.17 -7.80 6.19
N PRO A 31 -2.25 -7.63 7.51
CA PRO A 31 -1.09 -7.81 8.39
C PRO A 31 -0.43 -9.17 8.15
N ILE A 32 0.90 -9.26 8.24
CA ILE A 32 1.61 -10.55 8.15
C ILE A 32 1.25 -11.40 9.38
N GLU A 33 1.22 -12.73 9.21
CA GLU A 33 1.08 -13.65 10.35
C GLU A 33 2.18 -13.34 11.40
N ASP A 34 1.81 -13.36 12.69
CA ASP A 34 2.66 -12.96 13.83
C ASP A 34 3.07 -11.47 13.92
N SER A 35 2.66 -10.60 12.98
CA SER A 35 2.84 -9.14 13.14
C SER A 35 2.00 -8.54 14.27
N MET A 36 0.99 -9.26 14.74
CA MET A 36 0.10 -8.84 15.83
C MET A 36 0.07 -9.90 16.93
N TYR A 37 0.57 -9.56 18.12
CA TYR A 37 0.58 -10.39 19.31
C TYR A 37 -0.36 -9.81 20.38
N LEU A 38 -1.53 -10.44 20.51
CA LEU A 38 -2.52 -10.10 21.53
C LEU A 38 -2.40 -11.06 22.71
N ASP A 39 -2.15 -10.54 23.91
CA ASP A 39 -2.15 -11.32 25.15
C ASP A 39 -3.22 -10.82 26.11
N ARG A 40 -3.52 -11.62 27.14
CA ARG A 40 -4.42 -11.23 28.22
C ARG A 40 -3.63 -10.90 29.47
N THR A 41 -3.88 -9.70 29.96
CA THR A 41 -3.44 -9.30 31.30
C THR A 41 -4.06 -10.20 32.37
N TRP A 42 -3.49 -10.16 33.58
CA TRP A 42 -3.96 -10.94 34.73
C TRP A 42 -5.46 -10.74 35.05
N ASN A 43 -6.04 -9.57 34.73
CA ASN A 43 -7.46 -9.29 34.94
C ASN A 43 -8.36 -9.69 33.74
N GLY A 44 -7.79 -10.31 32.71
CA GLY A 44 -8.50 -10.77 31.52
C GLY A 44 -8.72 -9.70 30.44
N ALA A 45 -8.19 -8.48 30.59
CA ALA A 45 -8.19 -7.49 29.52
C ALA A 45 -7.20 -7.90 28.42
N VAL A 46 -7.65 -7.81 27.16
CA VAL A 46 -6.80 -8.04 25.98
C VAL A 46 -5.94 -6.81 25.77
N GLU A 47 -4.64 -7.02 25.66
CA GLU A 47 -3.64 -5.99 25.41
C GLU A 47 -2.82 -6.37 24.19
N ASP A 48 -2.51 -5.37 23.38
CA ASP A 48 -1.63 -5.53 22.23
C ASP A 48 -0.19 -5.35 22.67
N MET A 49 0.58 -6.43 22.55
CA MET A 49 1.96 -6.54 22.98
C MET A 49 2.91 -6.56 21.76
N SER A 50 2.41 -6.20 20.57
CA SER A 50 3.18 -6.10 19.34
C SER A 50 4.11 -4.88 19.40
N GLU A 51 5.33 -5.04 18.90
CA GLU A 51 6.23 -3.90 18.68
C GLU A 51 5.81 -3.21 17.37
N PRO A 52 5.58 -1.89 17.35
CA PRO A 52 5.16 -1.15 16.15
C PRO A 52 6.07 -1.32 14.93
N GLU A 53 7.33 -1.71 15.15
CA GLU A 53 8.35 -2.03 14.16
C GLU A 53 8.03 -3.31 13.35
N PHE A 54 7.23 -4.24 13.90
CA PHE A 54 6.87 -5.51 13.26
C PHE A 54 5.47 -5.53 12.64
N ASP A 55 4.72 -4.43 12.70
CA ASP A 55 3.41 -4.29 12.05
C ASP A 55 3.55 -4.12 10.52
N LEU A 56 4.04 -5.18 9.88
CA LEU A 56 4.30 -5.32 8.46
C LEU A 56 3.09 -5.92 7.76
N TYR A 57 2.96 -5.64 6.46
CA TYR A 57 1.85 -6.14 5.66
C TYR A 57 2.26 -7.14 4.59
N SER A 58 1.39 -8.13 4.40
CA SER A 58 1.35 -8.94 3.18
C SER A 58 0.55 -8.19 2.11
N VAL A 59 1.06 -8.23 0.88
CA VAL A 59 0.43 -7.61 -0.29
C VAL A 59 0.40 -8.64 -1.40
N THR A 60 -0.81 -9.10 -1.73
CA THR A 60 -1.02 -9.95 -2.91
C THR A 60 -1.52 -9.10 -4.05
N ILE A 61 -0.72 -9.02 -5.11
CA ILE A 61 -1.03 -8.27 -6.31
C ILE A 61 -1.50 -9.27 -7.36
N ARG A 62 -2.72 -9.09 -7.86
CA ARG A 62 -3.31 -9.95 -8.88
C ARG A 62 -3.77 -9.11 -10.05
N SER A 63 -3.70 -9.69 -11.24
CA SER A 63 -4.49 -9.21 -12.37
C SER A 63 -5.17 -10.39 -13.02
N SER A 64 -6.48 -10.27 -13.17
CA SER A 64 -7.31 -11.30 -13.79
C SER A 64 -8.52 -10.63 -14.41
N GLY A 65 -8.56 -10.58 -15.73
CA GLY A 65 -9.71 -10.06 -16.45
C GLY A 65 -9.39 -9.75 -17.90
N PRO A 66 -10.44 -9.42 -18.69
CA PRO A 66 -10.33 -9.26 -20.14
C PRO A 66 -9.46 -8.07 -20.56
N GLY A 67 -9.15 -7.15 -19.64
CA GLY A 67 -8.23 -6.06 -19.89
C GLY A 67 -6.76 -6.49 -19.90
N GLU A 68 -6.39 -7.56 -19.18
CA GLU A 68 -4.98 -7.94 -18.98
C GLU A 68 -4.42 -8.60 -20.23
N LEU A 69 -3.56 -7.86 -20.95
CA LEU A 69 -3.03 -8.32 -22.24
C LEU A 69 -1.78 -9.20 -22.08
N ARG A 70 -0.95 -8.92 -21.08
CA ARG A 70 0.34 -9.59 -20.81
C ARG A 70 0.67 -9.55 -19.32
N ALA A 71 1.39 -10.54 -18.83
CA ALA A 71 1.93 -10.51 -17.48
C ALA A 71 3.09 -9.48 -17.37
N PRO A 72 3.31 -8.90 -16.18
CA PRO A 72 4.39 -7.96 -15.94
C PRO A 72 5.73 -8.70 -15.85
N ALA A 73 6.81 -7.98 -15.54
CA ALA A 73 8.14 -8.57 -15.36
C ALA A 73 8.28 -9.38 -14.05
N LEU A 74 7.45 -10.41 -13.86
CA LEU A 74 7.39 -11.27 -12.66
C LEU A 74 8.73 -11.96 -12.36
N ASP A 75 9.43 -12.42 -13.39
CA ASP A 75 10.74 -13.04 -13.23
C ASP A 75 11.83 -12.04 -12.80
N ASN A 76 11.69 -10.76 -13.17
CA ASN A 76 12.61 -9.71 -12.72
C ASN A 76 12.45 -9.45 -11.21
N VAL A 77 11.22 -9.20 -10.74
CA VAL A 77 10.96 -8.95 -9.32
C VAL A 77 11.31 -10.15 -8.43
N ARG A 78 11.11 -11.38 -8.92
CA ARG A 78 11.50 -12.60 -8.19
C ARG A 78 12.99 -12.63 -7.87
N ARG A 79 13.84 -12.20 -8.81
CA ARG A 79 15.30 -12.24 -8.67
C ARG A 79 15.83 -11.13 -7.75
N LYS A 80 15.02 -10.12 -7.45
CA LYS A 80 15.44 -8.98 -6.63
C LYS A 80 15.41 -9.33 -5.15
N ALA A 81 16.33 -8.69 -4.42
CA ALA A 81 16.34 -8.71 -2.97
C ALA A 81 15.07 -8.03 -2.42
N GLU A 82 14.68 -6.90 -3.00
CA GLU A 82 13.49 -6.13 -2.65
C GLU A 82 13.11 -5.23 -3.84
N PHE A 83 11.89 -4.72 -3.87
CA PHE A 83 11.43 -3.74 -4.85
C PHE A 83 10.44 -2.75 -4.23
N THR A 84 10.29 -1.58 -4.83
CA THR A 84 9.37 -0.55 -4.34
C THR A 84 8.06 -0.59 -5.12
N CYS A 85 6.94 -0.51 -4.40
CA CYS A 85 5.60 -0.48 -4.97
C CYS A 85 4.72 0.55 -4.28
N VAL A 86 4.02 1.36 -5.07
CA VAL A 86 2.92 2.21 -4.62
C VAL A 86 1.61 1.60 -5.12
N PRO A 87 0.81 0.97 -4.26
CA PRO A 87 -0.44 0.32 -4.66
C PRO A 87 -1.51 1.35 -5.00
N THR A 88 -2.60 0.94 -5.63
CA THR A 88 -3.70 1.85 -6.01
C THR A 88 -4.58 2.26 -4.83
N PHE A 89 -4.63 1.44 -3.77
CA PHE A 89 -5.40 1.74 -2.57
C PHE A 89 -4.71 2.77 -1.66
N GLU A 90 -5.51 3.34 -0.77
CA GLU A 90 -5.06 4.29 0.25
C GLU A 90 -5.09 3.63 1.62
N LEU A 91 -4.14 4.01 2.48
CA LEU A 91 -4.21 3.80 3.92
C LEU A 91 -4.81 5.03 4.58
N ASP A 92 -5.45 4.80 5.73
CA ASP A 92 -6.03 5.84 6.54
C ASP A 92 -5.26 6.06 7.86
N ASP A 93 -5.35 7.29 8.36
CA ASP A 93 -4.91 7.67 9.70
C ASP A 93 -5.85 8.78 10.23
N VAL A 94 -5.68 9.19 11.49
CA VAL A 94 -6.57 10.11 12.19
C VAL A 94 -5.81 11.23 12.87
N ILE A 95 -6.38 12.44 12.81
CA ILE A 95 -6.00 13.58 13.68
C ILE A 95 -7.17 13.83 14.62
N TYR A 96 -6.92 13.76 15.92
CA TYR A 96 -7.95 14.00 16.93
C TYR A 96 -8.16 15.49 17.18
N LEU A 97 -9.31 15.80 17.80
CA LEU A 97 -9.66 17.17 18.19
C LEU A 97 -8.52 17.82 19.00
N GLY A 98 -8.10 19.01 18.59
CA GLY A 98 -7.04 19.78 19.24
C GLY A 98 -5.61 19.42 18.83
N GLU A 99 -5.41 18.35 18.07
CA GLU A 99 -4.10 18.02 17.49
C GLU A 99 -3.84 18.86 16.23
N SER A 100 -2.57 19.17 15.96
CA SER A 100 -2.16 19.90 14.76
C SER A 100 -1.14 19.14 13.91
N VAL A 101 -0.60 18.03 14.43
CA VAL A 101 0.48 17.27 13.80
C VAL A 101 0.20 15.78 13.92
N ARG A 102 0.45 15.04 12.84
CA ARG A 102 0.41 13.58 12.82
C ARG A 102 1.58 13.03 12.01
N THR A 103 2.25 12.02 12.55
CA THR A 103 3.30 11.28 11.83
C THR A 103 2.70 10.02 11.26
N LEU A 104 2.65 9.94 9.93
CA LEU A 104 2.19 8.76 9.22
C LEU A 104 3.14 7.58 9.46
N ARG A 105 2.55 6.39 9.52
CA ARG A 105 3.30 5.14 9.73
C ARG A 105 4.26 4.83 8.59
N ARG A 106 3.84 5.10 7.35
CA ARG A 106 4.58 4.81 6.12
C ARG A 106 4.85 6.07 5.32
N ASP A 107 5.85 6.01 4.45
CA ASP A 107 6.15 7.10 3.54
C ASP A 107 5.00 7.27 2.54
N PRO A 108 4.39 8.46 2.44
CA PRO A 108 3.33 8.70 1.48
C PRO A 108 3.91 8.98 0.10
N HIS A 109 3.25 8.48 -0.94
CA HIS A 109 3.55 8.88 -2.31
C HIS A 109 3.25 10.37 -2.51
N ALA A 110 4.15 11.08 -3.18
CA ALA A 110 4.04 12.51 -3.38
C ALA A 110 2.70 12.89 -4.05
N GLY A 111 1.99 13.85 -3.45
CA GLY A 111 0.69 14.31 -3.95
C GLY A 111 -0.49 13.36 -3.69
N SER A 112 -0.28 12.24 -2.97
CA SER A 112 -1.38 11.31 -2.65
C SER A 112 -2.11 11.62 -1.34
N VAL A 113 -1.55 12.48 -0.49
CA VAL A 113 -2.11 12.75 0.84
C VAL A 113 -3.34 13.65 0.74
N ARG A 114 -4.39 13.31 1.48
CA ARG A 114 -5.60 14.10 1.64
C ARG A 114 -5.99 14.13 3.11
N VAL A 115 -6.49 15.26 3.58
CA VAL A 115 -7.02 15.41 4.94
C VAL A 115 -8.45 15.89 4.83
N LEU A 116 -9.38 15.10 5.36
CA LEU A 116 -10.82 15.35 5.24
C LEU A 116 -11.45 15.51 6.62
N ASP A 117 -12.42 16.41 6.72
CA ASP A 117 -13.33 16.47 7.86
C ASP A 117 -14.46 15.42 7.75
N ARG A 118 -15.41 15.46 8.69
CA ARG A 118 -16.54 14.53 8.72
C ARG A 118 -17.53 14.76 7.58
N GLU A 119 -17.51 15.95 7.01
CA GLU A 119 -18.33 16.42 5.91
C GLU A 119 -17.63 16.20 4.55
N PHE A 120 -16.46 15.54 4.54
CA PHE A 120 -15.62 15.27 3.37
C PHE A 120 -15.04 16.52 2.69
N ASN A 121 -14.92 17.63 3.42
CA ASN A 121 -14.22 18.82 2.91
C ASN A 121 -12.71 18.65 3.08
N ASP A 122 -11.95 19.09 2.07
CA ASP A 122 -10.49 19.14 2.13
C ASP A 122 -10.03 20.19 3.16
N ILE A 123 -9.23 19.74 4.11
CA ILE A 123 -8.58 20.60 5.10
C ILE A 123 -7.17 20.94 4.65
N PRO A 124 -6.79 22.23 4.58
CA PRO A 124 -5.43 22.62 4.22
C PRO A 124 -4.38 22.07 5.20
N PHE A 125 -3.33 21.47 4.66
CA PHE A 125 -2.21 20.92 5.41
C PHE A 125 -0.88 21.17 4.70
N SER A 126 0.20 20.97 5.43
CA SER A 126 1.56 20.86 4.90
C SER A 126 2.14 19.49 5.24
N ILE A 127 3.06 19.00 4.42
CA ILE A 127 3.69 17.70 4.63
C ILE A 127 5.20 17.78 4.48
N ALA A 128 5.92 17.16 5.43
CA ALA A 128 7.37 17.01 5.39
C ALA A 128 7.71 15.55 5.71
N GLY A 129 8.12 14.79 4.69
CA GLY A 129 8.31 13.34 4.82
C GLY A 129 6.99 12.66 5.22
N ARG A 130 6.97 12.06 6.42
CA ARG A 130 5.78 11.41 7.00
C ARG A 130 4.93 12.34 7.87
N VAL A 131 5.38 13.55 8.14
CA VAL A 131 4.73 14.44 9.11
C VAL A 131 3.73 15.35 8.41
N VAL A 132 2.45 15.16 8.72
CA VAL A 132 1.34 16.02 8.29
C VAL A 132 1.11 17.09 9.36
N THR A 133 1.11 18.36 8.96
CA THR A 133 0.94 19.50 9.86
C THR A 133 -0.17 20.42 9.38
N LEU A 134 -1.14 20.69 10.25
CA LEU A 134 -2.23 21.64 10.05
C LEU A 134 -1.79 23.05 10.42
N ALA A 135 -2.40 24.06 9.79
CA ALA A 135 -2.13 25.46 10.12
C ALA A 135 -2.67 25.88 11.50
N ALA A 136 -3.68 25.19 12.00
CA ALA A 136 -4.28 25.38 13.32
C ALA A 136 -4.70 24.02 13.90
N PRO A 137 -4.86 23.91 15.24
CA PRO A 137 -5.41 22.71 15.87
C PRO A 137 -6.74 22.28 15.25
N ALA A 138 -6.92 20.97 15.09
CA ALA A 138 -8.11 20.40 14.48
C ALA A 138 -9.36 20.75 15.29
N ALA A 139 -10.37 21.33 14.62
CA ALA A 139 -11.65 21.69 15.24
C ALA A 139 -12.62 20.51 15.39
N SER A 140 -12.31 19.38 14.76
CA SER A 140 -13.04 18.12 14.82
C SER A 140 -12.07 16.96 14.56
N VAL A 141 -12.55 15.72 14.62
CA VAL A 141 -11.75 14.56 14.21
C VAL A 141 -11.63 14.55 12.70
N LEU A 142 -10.40 14.54 12.19
CA LEU A 142 -10.08 14.51 10.76
C LEU A 142 -9.53 13.15 10.36
N ARG A 143 -9.76 12.76 9.10
CA ARG A 143 -9.18 11.56 8.49
C ARG A 143 -8.10 11.95 7.50
N ILE A 144 -6.98 11.27 7.57
CA ILE A 144 -5.92 11.35 6.57
C ILE A 144 -6.04 10.14 5.66
N TYR A 145 -5.94 10.33 4.36
CA TYR A 145 -5.82 9.28 3.36
C TYR A 145 -4.52 9.47 2.61
N TYR A 146 -3.77 8.40 2.35
CA TYR A 146 -2.55 8.47 1.55
C TYR A 146 -2.23 7.15 0.88
N ARG A 147 -1.50 7.19 -0.25
CA ARG A 147 -0.98 5.97 -0.88
C ARG A 147 0.39 5.66 -0.30
N PRO A 148 0.59 4.53 0.39
CA PRO A 148 1.88 4.20 0.99
C PRO A 148 2.90 3.81 -0.08
N ILE A 149 4.17 4.09 0.18
CA ILE A 149 5.31 3.53 -0.54
C ILE A 149 5.76 2.29 0.22
N PHE A 150 5.55 1.10 -0.36
CA PHE A 150 6.00 -0.16 0.20
C PHE A 150 7.36 -0.58 -0.35
N ARG A 151 8.21 -1.11 0.53
CA ARG A 151 9.35 -1.95 0.16
C ARG A 151 8.92 -3.40 0.30
N LEU A 152 8.89 -4.13 -0.79
CA LEU A 152 8.32 -5.47 -0.87
C LEU A 152 9.37 -6.51 -1.24
N LYS A 153 9.22 -7.71 -0.69
CA LYS A 153 9.91 -8.94 -1.08
C LYS A 153 8.90 -9.93 -1.64
N VAL A 154 9.24 -10.57 -2.77
CA VAL A 154 8.49 -11.74 -3.24
C VAL A 154 8.72 -12.91 -2.28
N PHE A 155 7.67 -13.31 -1.56
CA PHE A 155 7.76 -14.31 -0.49
C PHE A 155 7.29 -15.70 -0.95
N GLN A 156 6.32 -15.77 -1.86
CA GLN A 156 5.87 -17.03 -2.45
C GLN A 156 6.16 -17.08 -3.96
N PRO A 157 6.23 -18.28 -4.57
CA PRO A 157 6.33 -18.40 -6.02
C PRO A 157 5.20 -17.65 -6.72
N TRP A 158 5.53 -16.84 -7.72
CA TRP A 158 4.52 -16.20 -8.55
C TRP A 158 3.80 -17.23 -9.43
N LYS A 159 2.55 -16.93 -9.76
CA LYS A 159 1.73 -17.75 -10.66
C LYS A 159 1.37 -16.94 -11.89
N GLN A 160 1.46 -17.55 -13.06
CA GLN A 160 0.94 -17.00 -14.31
C GLN A 160 0.19 -18.09 -15.05
N THR A 161 -0.97 -17.73 -15.58
CA THR A 161 -1.80 -18.60 -16.41
C THR A 161 -2.00 -17.94 -17.76
N PHE A 162 -1.94 -18.74 -18.83
CA PHE A 162 -2.21 -18.31 -20.19
C PHE A 162 -3.27 -19.22 -20.80
N GLY A 163 -4.42 -18.66 -21.15
CA GLY A 163 -5.47 -19.33 -21.91
C GLY A 163 -5.28 -19.10 -23.39
N ASP A 164 -4.78 -20.08 -24.13
CA ASP A 164 -4.49 -19.96 -25.57
C ASP A 164 -5.75 -19.70 -26.42
N LYS A 165 -6.87 -20.31 -26.03
CA LYS A 165 -8.13 -20.22 -26.77
C LYS A 165 -8.75 -18.82 -26.73
N ASP A 166 -8.70 -18.18 -25.56
CA ASP A 166 -9.38 -16.91 -25.30
C ASP A 166 -8.39 -15.74 -25.14
N VAL A 167 -7.08 -16.00 -25.32
CA VAL A 167 -5.95 -15.06 -25.14
C VAL A 167 -6.01 -14.37 -23.77
N GLU A 168 -6.44 -15.11 -22.75
CA GLU A 168 -6.59 -14.60 -21.39
C GLU A 168 -5.28 -14.78 -20.62
N VAL A 169 -4.81 -13.71 -19.99
CA VAL A 169 -3.64 -13.73 -19.12
C VAL A 169 -4.09 -13.41 -17.70
N SER A 170 -3.72 -14.27 -16.75
CA SER A 170 -3.85 -13.97 -15.34
C SER A 170 -2.55 -14.23 -14.61
N TRP A 171 -2.31 -13.45 -13.57
CA TRP A 171 -1.13 -13.62 -12.74
C TRP A 171 -1.38 -13.18 -11.31
N GLU A 172 -0.56 -13.72 -10.42
CA GLU A 172 -0.61 -13.49 -9.00
C GLU A 172 0.81 -13.41 -8.44
N LEU A 173 1.04 -12.39 -7.62
CA LEU A 173 2.31 -12.11 -6.99
C LEU A 173 2.06 -11.81 -5.51
N TYR A 174 2.40 -12.76 -4.65
CA TYR A 174 2.38 -12.58 -3.20
C TYR A 174 3.70 -11.99 -2.71
N CYS A 175 3.61 -10.86 -2.02
CA CYS A 175 4.74 -10.14 -1.47
C CYS A 175 4.52 -9.82 0.01
N GLU A 176 5.62 -9.60 0.71
CA GLU A 176 5.61 -9.11 2.09
C GLU A 176 6.43 -7.82 2.19
N GLU A 177 5.96 -6.91 3.04
CA GLU A 177 6.69 -5.72 3.40
C GLU A 177 7.97 -6.08 4.14
N VAL A 178 9.08 -5.47 3.72
CA VAL A 178 10.37 -5.63 4.37
C VAL A 178 10.46 -4.62 5.50
N GLY A 179 10.65 -5.10 6.73
CA GLY A 179 10.89 -4.27 7.91
C GLY A 179 12.22 -3.50 7.87
N GLY A 180 12.48 -2.72 8.92
CA GLY A 180 13.76 -2.03 9.12
C GLY A 180 14.94 -3.01 9.15
N PRO A 181 16.19 -2.52 8.95
CA PRO A 181 17.35 -3.40 8.73
C PRO A 181 17.51 -4.42 9.87
N ASP A 182 17.74 -5.68 9.49
CA ASP A 182 18.36 -6.68 10.36
C ASP A 182 19.68 -6.07 10.86
N GLU A 183 19.83 -5.92 12.19
CA GLU A 183 21.14 -5.63 12.79
C GLU A 183 22.14 -6.77 12.50
#